data_AF-X0XY59-F1
#
_entry.id   AF-X0XY59-F1
#
_cell.length_a   1.000
_cell.length_b   1.000
_cell.length_c   1.000
_cell.angle_alpha   90.00
_cell.angle_beta   90.00
_cell.angle_gamma   90.00
#
_symmetry.space_group_name_H-M   'P 1'
#
loop_
_entity.id
_entity.type
_entity.pdbx_description
1 polymer ?
#
loop_
_entity_poly.entity_id
_entity_poly.type
_entity_poly.pdbx_seq_one_letter_code
_entity_poly.pdbx_strand_id
1 'polypeptide(L)'
;FQSYLDPFSRLKATTHISDEGVDLEEAYLTRFSMFKNTNLDLGRFRQQFGVVNRWHEDALDQVQYPLALRSIFGDGGLYQTGASVEWILPKWGKAHQGLTFQVTNTENERLFGGDTMGNPNLLFHYKNYRDLSRDTYLEFGLSGLFGWSDEWEVLRGATLENEYDSLGTQVYGADLSFLWEPADKALYRNVEWRSEVYLLNRDILAPDDSGRDNLQAWG
;
A
#
# COMPACT_ATOMS: atom_id res chain seq x y z
N PHE A 1 18.17 10.52 -2.21
CA PHE A 1 19.47 9.88 -2.51
C PHE A 1 19.24 8.44 -2.98
N GLN A 2 19.93 8.00 -4.04
CA GLN A 2 19.92 6.60 -4.46
C GLN A 2 21.32 6.18 -4.89
N SER A 3 21.71 4.95 -4.56
CA SER A 3 23.01 4.40 -4.93
C SER A 3 22.94 2.89 -5.13
N TYR A 4 23.61 2.40 -6.16
CA TYR A 4 23.88 0.97 -6.30
C TYR A 4 25.09 0.61 -5.46
N LEU A 5 24.91 -0.31 -4.53
CA LEU A 5 26.01 -0.82 -3.70
C LEU A 5 26.79 -1.92 -4.44
N ASP A 6 26.07 -2.70 -5.24
CA ASP A 6 26.58 -3.75 -6.12
C ASP A 6 25.57 -4.02 -7.27
N PRO A 7 25.86 -4.86 -8.28
CA PRO A 7 24.94 -5.14 -9.39
C PRO A 7 23.58 -5.72 -8.96
N PHE A 8 23.49 -6.27 -7.75
CA PHE A 8 22.32 -6.91 -7.19
C PHE A 8 21.72 -6.14 -6.02
N SER A 9 22.31 -5.02 -5.57
CA SER A 9 21.76 -4.25 -4.43
C SER A 9 21.72 -2.76 -4.68
N ARG A 10 20.60 -2.13 -4.28
CA ARG A 10 20.38 -0.69 -4.37
C ARG A 10 19.86 -0.16 -3.05
N LEU A 11 20.43 0.93 -2.58
CA LEU A 11 19.90 1.71 -1.45
C LEU A 11 19.17 2.93 -2.00
N LYS A 12 17.94 3.17 -1.52
CA LYS A 12 17.18 4.40 -1.76
C LYS A 12 16.81 5.03 -0.42
N ALA A 13 17.00 6.34 -0.31
CA ALA A 13 16.53 7.14 0.80
C ALA A 13 15.94 8.46 0.29
N THR A 14 14.73 8.78 0.72
CA THR A 14 14.00 10.02 0.40
C THR A 14 13.62 10.70 1.69
N THR A 15 13.91 11.99 1.77
CA THR A 15 13.57 12.84 2.90
C THR A 15 12.73 14.00 2.40
N HIS A 16 11.65 14.30 3.11
CA HIS A 16 10.84 15.49 2.88
C HIS A 16 11.34 16.61 3.80
N ILE A 17 11.42 17.82 3.26
CA ILE A 17 11.82 19.01 4.01
C ILE A 17 10.60 19.93 4.02
N SER A 18 10.07 20.18 5.21
CA SER A 18 8.94 21.09 5.45
C SER A 18 9.36 22.19 6.43
N ASP A 19 8.47 23.17 6.62
CA ASP A 19 8.66 24.22 7.63
C ASP A 19 8.72 23.66 9.07
N GLU A 20 8.23 22.44 9.28
CA GLU A 20 8.19 21.74 10.58
C GLU A 20 9.45 20.91 10.84
N GLY A 21 10.23 20.57 9.81
CA GLY A 21 11.47 19.82 9.97
C GLY A 21 11.90 19.03 8.74
N VAL A 22 12.80 18.06 8.97
CA VAL A 22 13.24 17.09 7.97
C VAL A 22 12.72 15.72 8.38
N ASP A 23 11.81 15.18 7.59
CA ASP A 23 11.20 13.87 7.82
C ASP A 23 11.73 12.83 6.84
N LEU A 24 12.01 11.63 7.37
CA LEU A 24 12.39 10.49 6.54
C LEU A 24 11.12 9.82 5.99
N GLU A 25 10.83 10.01 4.72
CA GLU A 25 9.68 9.38 4.07
C GLU A 25 9.94 7.91 3.74
N GLU A 26 11.03 7.64 3.01
CA GLU A 26 11.40 6.31 2.55
C GLU A 26 12.89 6.06 2.77
N ALA A 27 13.23 4.88 3.25
CA ALA A 27 14.61 4.42 3.35
C ALA A 27 14.64 2.90 3.30
N TYR A 28 15.04 2.33 2.16
CA TYR A 28 15.06 0.89 1.99
C TYR A 28 16.19 0.41 1.08
N LEU A 29 16.61 -0.82 1.33
CA LEU A 29 17.56 -1.59 0.55
C LEU A 29 16.79 -2.59 -0.32
N THR A 30 16.99 -2.50 -1.63
CA THR A 30 16.53 -3.51 -2.59
C THR A 30 17.66 -4.50 -2.87
N ARG A 31 17.39 -5.80 -2.77
CA ARG A 31 18.21 -6.89 -3.30
C ARG A 31 17.49 -7.52 -4.48
N PHE A 32 18.06 -7.36 -5.67
CA PHE A 32 17.55 -7.92 -6.90
C PHE A 32 17.93 -9.40 -7.04
N SER A 33 17.03 -10.18 -7.64
CA SER A 33 17.27 -11.59 -7.97
C SER A 33 17.76 -12.43 -6.78
N MET A 34 17.16 -12.24 -5.61
CA MET A 34 17.54 -12.98 -4.40
C MET A 34 17.40 -14.49 -4.61
N PHE A 35 16.29 -14.93 -5.22
CA PHE A 35 16.08 -16.29 -5.70
C PHE A 35 15.02 -16.34 -6.82
N LYS A 36 15.25 -17.07 -7.93
CA LYS A 36 14.23 -17.37 -8.97
C LYS A 36 13.28 -16.20 -9.32
N ASN A 37 13.84 -15.08 -9.81
CA ASN A 37 13.09 -13.87 -10.21
C ASN A 37 12.35 -13.17 -9.06
N THR A 38 12.95 -13.13 -7.88
CA THR A 38 12.44 -12.36 -6.74
C THR A 38 13.31 -11.17 -6.42
N ASN A 39 12.67 -10.08 -6.00
CA ASN A 39 13.29 -8.92 -5.41
C ASN A 39 12.89 -8.84 -3.94
N LEU A 40 13.85 -8.49 -3.08
CA LEU A 40 13.61 -8.25 -1.66
C LEU A 40 13.88 -6.79 -1.35
N ASP A 41 12.92 -6.10 -0.75
CA ASP A 41 13.06 -4.76 -0.19
C ASP A 41 13.02 -4.84 1.34
N LEU A 42 13.96 -4.16 2.01
CA LEU A 42 14.05 -4.08 3.47
C LEU A 42 14.19 -2.61 3.90
N GLY A 43 13.30 -2.13 4.77
CA GLY A 43 13.33 -0.78 5.32
C GLY A 43 11.94 -0.13 5.35
N ARG A 44 11.90 1.20 5.29
CA ARG A 44 10.65 1.99 5.25
C ARG A 44 10.29 2.36 3.82
N PHE A 45 9.10 1.97 3.38
CA PHE A 45 8.64 2.16 2.00
C PHE A 45 7.11 2.32 1.93
N ARG A 46 6.62 2.92 0.84
CA ARG A 46 5.19 2.88 0.48
C ARG A 46 4.78 1.46 0.11
N GLN A 47 3.74 0.95 0.75
CA GLN A 47 3.27 -0.41 0.54
C GLN A 47 2.60 -0.56 -0.84
N GLN A 48 2.70 -1.76 -1.42
CA GLN A 48 2.19 -2.06 -2.77
C GLN A 48 0.69 -2.41 -2.74
N PHE A 49 -0.12 -1.51 -2.18
CA PHE A 49 -1.58 -1.63 -2.17
C PHE A 49 -2.19 -0.82 -3.32
N GLY A 50 -2.79 -1.48 -4.31
CA GLY A 50 -3.25 -0.82 -5.53
C GLY A 50 -2.10 -0.19 -6.34
N VAL A 51 -2.44 0.71 -7.26
CA VAL A 51 -1.47 1.38 -8.14
C VAL A 51 -1.09 2.75 -7.58
N VAL A 52 -2.06 3.49 -7.05
CA VAL A 52 -1.93 4.89 -6.64
C VAL A 52 -1.11 5.04 -5.36
N ASN A 53 -1.31 4.17 -4.36
CA ASN A 53 -0.62 4.29 -3.05
C ASN A 53 0.91 4.22 -3.16
N ARG A 54 1.41 3.55 -4.21
CA ARG A 54 2.84 3.37 -4.48
C ARG A 54 3.56 4.69 -4.80
N TRP A 55 2.83 5.67 -5.32
CA TRP A 55 3.40 6.91 -5.80
C TRP A 55 3.33 8.01 -4.74
N HIS A 56 4.31 8.91 -4.76
CA HIS A 56 4.24 10.17 -4.03
C HIS A 56 3.27 11.12 -4.75
N GLU A 57 2.68 12.05 -4.01
CA GLU A 57 1.61 12.93 -4.50
C GLU A 57 2.03 13.74 -5.74
N ASP A 58 3.30 14.14 -5.81
CA ASP A 58 3.91 14.86 -6.94
C ASP A 58 4.00 14.04 -8.24
N ALA A 59 3.95 12.72 -8.14
CA ALA A 59 3.99 11.80 -9.26
C ALA A 59 2.59 11.34 -9.71
N LEU A 60 1.51 11.85 -9.09
CA LEU A 60 0.15 11.54 -9.48
C LEU A 60 -0.29 12.41 -10.66
N ASP A 61 -1.20 11.86 -11.48
CA ASP A 61 -1.88 12.62 -12.54
C ASP A 61 -2.91 13.61 -11.97
N GLN A 62 -3.27 13.42 -10.69
CA GLN A 62 -4.19 14.28 -9.94
C GLN A 62 -3.42 15.18 -8.97
N VAL A 63 -4.08 16.25 -8.50
CA VAL A 63 -3.48 17.20 -7.54
C VAL A 63 -3.24 16.56 -6.17
N GLN A 64 -4.11 15.62 -5.76
CA GLN A 64 -4.08 14.96 -4.46
C GLN A 64 -4.48 13.50 -4.60
N TYR A 65 -4.18 12.69 -3.58
CA TYR A 65 -4.69 11.33 -3.49
C TYR A 65 -6.23 11.27 -3.59
N PRO A 66 -6.79 10.24 -4.24
CA PRO A 66 -8.23 10.03 -4.31
C PRO A 66 -8.87 9.97 -2.92
N LEU A 67 -10.08 10.52 -2.78
CA LEU A 67 -10.79 10.56 -1.51
C LEU A 67 -11.01 9.17 -0.92
N ALA A 68 -11.29 8.16 -1.76
CA ALA A 68 -11.46 6.78 -1.32
C ALA A 68 -10.19 6.25 -0.61
N LEU A 69 -9.02 6.43 -1.23
CA LEU A 69 -7.73 6.05 -0.66
C LEU A 69 -7.49 6.78 0.67
N ARG A 70 -7.67 8.10 0.69
CA ARG A 70 -7.48 8.92 1.90
C ARG A 70 -8.44 8.55 3.04
N SER A 71 -9.67 8.19 2.71
CA SER A 71 -10.67 7.80 3.70
C SER A 71 -10.30 6.52 4.46
N ILE A 72 -9.56 5.62 3.81
CA ILE A 72 -9.13 4.34 4.37
C ILE A 72 -7.74 4.45 5.00
N PHE A 73 -6.75 4.94 4.25
CA PHE A 73 -5.34 4.94 4.68
C PHE A 73 -4.88 6.25 5.33
N GLY A 74 -5.66 7.33 5.20
CA GLY A 74 -5.28 8.67 5.65
C GLY A 74 -4.59 9.48 4.55
N ASP A 75 -4.26 10.73 4.85
CA ASP A 75 -3.78 11.71 3.87
C ASP A 75 -2.42 11.36 3.26
N GLY A 76 -1.53 10.73 4.03
CA GLY A 76 -0.22 10.28 3.56
C GLY A 76 -0.22 8.93 2.83
N GLY A 77 -1.36 8.25 2.77
CA GLY A 77 -1.46 6.86 2.28
C GLY A 77 -0.79 5.86 3.22
N LEU A 78 -0.46 4.68 2.68
CA LEU A 78 0.08 3.55 3.43
C LEU A 78 1.59 3.40 3.17
N TYR A 79 2.39 3.86 4.14
CA TYR A 79 3.83 3.67 4.21
C TYR A 79 4.19 3.08 5.58
N GLN A 80 5.06 2.08 5.60
CA GLN A 80 5.44 1.38 6.83
C GLN A 80 6.88 0.84 6.73
N THR A 81 7.48 0.54 7.88
CA THR A 81 8.78 -0.16 7.96
C THR A 81 8.59 -1.67 7.94
N GLY A 82 9.36 -2.39 7.12
CA GLY A 82 9.35 -3.85 7.13
C GLY A 82 10.14 -4.48 5.97
N ALA A 83 9.62 -5.60 5.49
CA ALA A 83 10.17 -6.38 4.40
C ALA A 83 9.12 -6.61 3.31
N SER A 84 9.53 -6.54 2.05
CA SER A 84 8.69 -6.81 0.89
C SER A 84 9.40 -7.75 -0.06
N VAL A 85 8.72 -8.82 -0.48
CA VAL A 85 9.19 -9.76 -1.49
C VAL A 85 8.28 -9.63 -2.70
N GLU A 86 8.86 -9.19 -3.81
CA GLU A 86 8.23 -9.21 -5.12
C GLU A 86 8.70 -10.46 -5.88
N TRP A 87 7.76 -11.28 -6.33
CA TRP A 87 8.00 -12.44 -7.16
C TRP A 87 7.42 -12.24 -8.55
N ILE A 88 8.31 -12.16 -9.53
CA ILE A 88 7.94 -12.12 -10.95
C ILE A 88 7.62 -13.55 -11.38
N LEU A 89 6.34 -13.80 -11.61
CA LEU A 89 5.82 -15.10 -12.03
C LEU A 89 6.12 -15.34 -13.53
N PRO A 90 6.17 -16.60 -13.96
CA PRO A 90 6.26 -16.93 -15.38
C PRO A 90 5.13 -16.28 -16.19
N LYS A 91 5.44 -15.89 -17.42
CA LYS A 91 4.45 -15.32 -18.33
C LYS A 91 3.31 -16.31 -18.57
N TRP A 92 2.08 -15.80 -18.59
CA TRP A 92 0.91 -16.57 -18.99
C TRP A 92 0.41 -16.06 -20.33
N GLY A 93 0.83 -16.75 -21.40
CA GLY A 93 0.61 -16.29 -22.77
C GLY A 93 1.34 -14.96 -23.01
N LYS A 94 0.57 -13.89 -23.24
CA LYS A 94 1.09 -12.52 -23.42
C LYS A 94 1.03 -11.67 -22.14
N ALA A 95 0.57 -12.24 -21.02
CA ALA A 95 0.48 -11.53 -19.75
C ALA A 95 1.73 -11.75 -18.90
N HIS A 96 2.18 -10.68 -18.25
CA HIS A 96 3.20 -10.68 -17.21
C HIS A 96 2.52 -10.60 -15.86
N GLN A 97 3.03 -11.35 -14.90
CA GLN A 97 2.40 -11.48 -13.59
C GLN A 97 3.44 -11.23 -12.50
N GLY A 98 3.02 -10.51 -11.46
CA GLY A 98 3.80 -10.25 -10.27
C GLY A 98 2.99 -10.58 -9.04
N LEU A 99 3.64 -11.17 -8.05
CA LEU A 99 3.10 -11.35 -6.71
C LEU A 99 3.95 -10.56 -5.74
N THR A 100 3.36 -9.71 -4.93
CA THR A 100 4.05 -9.02 -3.85
C THR A 100 3.51 -9.51 -2.52
N PHE A 101 4.41 -9.83 -1.62
CA PHE A 101 4.11 -10.14 -0.24
C PHE A 101 4.93 -9.22 0.66
N GLN A 102 4.28 -8.53 1.60
CA GLN A 102 4.94 -7.61 2.51
C GLN A 102 4.57 -7.94 3.96
N VAL A 103 5.57 -7.85 4.82
CA VAL A 103 5.42 -7.95 6.27
C VAL A 103 5.98 -6.67 6.84
N THR A 104 5.12 -5.87 7.47
CA THR A 104 5.46 -4.53 7.94
C THR A 104 5.01 -4.32 9.37
N ASN A 105 5.60 -3.34 10.03
CA ASN A 105 5.15 -2.86 11.32
C ASN A 105 3.88 -2.04 11.16
N THR A 106 3.13 -1.96 12.24
CA THR A 106 1.80 -1.36 12.29
C THR A 106 1.89 0.14 12.62
N GLU A 107 2.47 0.90 11.68
CA GLU A 107 2.77 2.34 11.87
C GLU A 107 1.64 3.28 11.39
N ASN A 108 0.61 2.76 10.73
CA ASN A 108 -0.48 3.59 10.21
C ASN A 108 -1.54 3.79 11.31
N GLU A 109 -1.54 4.96 11.94
CA GLU A 109 -2.43 5.30 13.06
C GLU A 109 -3.92 5.20 12.71
N ARG A 110 -4.28 5.48 11.45
CA ARG A 110 -5.69 5.45 11.03
C ARG A 110 -6.26 4.04 11.01
N LEU A 111 -5.53 3.10 10.41
CA LEU A 111 -5.97 1.70 10.32
C LEU A 111 -5.70 0.94 11.61
N PHE A 112 -4.59 1.24 12.28
CA PHE A 112 -4.07 0.39 13.33
C PHE A 112 -3.61 1.14 14.58
N GLY A 113 -4.09 2.36 14.80
CA GLY A 113 -3.89 3.08 16.06
C GLY A 113 -4.27 2.18 17.24
N GLY A 114 -3.40 2.15 18.26
CA GLY A 114 -3.54 1.24 19.39
C GLY A 114 -2.92 -0.15 19.18
N ASP A 115 -1.86 -0.29 18.37
CA ASP A 115 -1.00 -1.48 18.41
C ASP A 115 0.19 -1.23 19.35
N THR A 116 0.22 -1.95 20.47
CA THR A 116 1.27 -1.82 21.50
C THR A 116 2.21 -3.03 21.54
N MET A 117 1.75 -4.20 21.10
CA MET A 117 2.57 -5.41 21.06
C MET A 117 3.45 -5.52 19.81
N GLY A 118 3.32 -4.60 18.85
CA GLY A 118 4.09 -4.60 17.61
C GLY A 118 3.68 -5.74 16.69
N ASN A 119 2.37 -5.97 16.57
CA ASN A 119 1.85 -7.02 15.70
C ASN A 119 2.20 -6.70 14.24
N PRO A 120 2.63 -7.68 13.43
CA PRO A 120 2.96 -7.42 12.04
C PRO A 120 1.69 -7.23 11.19
N ASN A 121 1.76 -6.33 10.23
CA ASN A 121 0.82 -6.17 9.14
C ASN A 121 1.29 -6.99 7.93
N LEU A 122 0.36 -7.71 7.31
CA LEU A 122 0.59 -8.54 6.13
C LEU A 122 -0.13 -7.94 4.93
N LEU A 123 0.62 -7.69 3.86
CA LEU A 123 0.08 -7.27 2.58
C LEU A 123 0.36 -8.31 1.50
N PHE A 124 -0.66 -8.57 0.71
CA PHE A 124 -0.60 -9.31 -0.53
C PHE A 124 -1.04 -8.40 -1.67
N HIS A 125 -0.32 -8.43 -2.78
CA HIS A 125 -0.77 -7.80 -4.01
C HIS A 125 -0.41 -8.68 -5.21
N TYR A 126 -1.43 -9.03 -6.00
CA TYR A 126 -1.26 -9.68 -7.27
C TYR A 126 -1.45 -8.66 -8.39
N LYS A 127 -0.52 -8.64 -9.33
CA LYS A 127 -0.54 -7.77 -10.49
C LYS A 127 -0.47 -8.59 -11.76
N ASN A 128 -1.26 -8.21 -12.75
CA ASN A 128 -1.24 -8.78 -14.08
C ASN A 128 -1.25 -7.67 -15.12
N TYR A 129 -0.25 -7.70 -15.98
CA TYR A 129 -0.05 -6.75 -17.06
C TYR A 129 -0.18 -7.47 -18.40
N ARG A 130 -0.87 -6.87 -19.37
CA ARG A 130 -1.04 -7.45 -20.70
C ARG A 130 -1.08 -6.39 -21.80
N ASP A 131 -0.22 -6.59 -22.79
CA ASP A 131 -0.32 -5.88 -24.07
C ASP A 131 -1.49 -6.46 -24.88
N LEU A 132 -2.54 -5.67 -25.07
CA LEU A 132 -3.69 -6.04 -25.91
C LEU A 132 -3.37 -5.84 -27.39
N SER A 133 -2.67 -4.74 -27.71
CA SER A 133 -2.18 -4.41 -29.05
C SER A 133 -0.85 -3.65 -28.96
N ARG A 134 -0.31 -3.18 -30.08
CA ARG A 134 0.87 -2.28 -30.08
C ARG A 134 0.56 -0.92 -29.42
N ASP A 135 -0.71 -0.54 -29.39
CA ASP A 135 -1.18 0.78 -28.99
C ASP A 135 -1.99 0.74 -27.69
N THR A 136 -2.10 -0.41 -27.04
CA THR A 136 -3.02 -0.59 -25.91
C THR A 136 -2.49 -1.61 -24.93
N TYR A 137 -2.42 -1.20 -23.66
CA TYR A 137 -2.15 -2.10 -22.55
C TYR A 137 -3.28 -2.09 -21.52
N LEU A 138 -3.37 -3.21 -20.81
CA LEU A 138 -4.29 -3.40 -19.70
C LEU A 138 -3.49 -3.94 -18.51
N GLU A 139 -3.71 -3.35 -17.36
CA GLU A 139 -3.20 -3.82 -16.08
C GLU A 139 -4.37 -4.01 -15.12
N PHE A 140 -4.35 -5.11 -14.39
CA PHE A 140 -5.27 -5.34 -13.29
C PHE A 140 -4.52 -5.86 -12.08
N GLY A 141 -5.03 -5.52 -10.90
CA GLY A 141 -4.44 -5.90 -9.64
C GLY A 141 -5.49 -6.21 -8.58
N LEU A 142 -5.07 -7.02 -7.61
CA LEU A 142 -5.83 -7.38 -6.42
C LEU A 142 -4.93 -7.23 -5.21
N SER A 143 -5.38 -6.49 -4.21
CA SER A 143 -4.66 -6.26 -2.96
C SER A 143 -5.46 -6.77 -1.76
N GLY A 144 -4.73 -7.25 -0.76
CA GLY A 144 -5.27 -7.62 0.55
C GLY A 144 -4.29 -7.17 1.64
N LEU A 145 -4.81 -6.54 2.68
CA LEU A 145 -4.09 -6.07 3.86
C LEU A 145 -4.72 -6.68 5.10
N PHE A 146 -3.90 -7.19 6.00
CA PHE A 146 -4.33 -7.83 7.24
C PHE A 146 -3.42 -7.39 8.38
N GLY A 147 -4.00 -6.80 9.43
CA GLY A 147 -3.27 -6.47 10.64
C GLY A 147 -4.17 -6.53 11.86
N TRP A 148 -3.60 -6.19 13.01
CA TRP A 148 -4.25 -6.29 14.31
C TRP A 148 -3.97 -5.04 15.13
N SER A 149 -4.93 -4.66 15.96
CA SER A 149 -4.78 -3.65 17.02
C SER A 149 -5.17 -4.28 18.34
N ASP A 150 -4.50 -3.90 19.43
CA ASP A 150 -4.60 -4.58 20.71
C ASP A 150 -4.97 -3.67 21.89
N GLU A 151 -4.89 -2.35 21.74
CA GLU A 151 -5.24 -1.34 22.73
C GLU A 151 -6.38 -0.47 22.23
N TRP A 152 -7.39 -0.28 23.08
CA TRP A 152 -8.59 0.49 22.79
C TRP A 152 -8.89 1.44 23.93
N GLU A 153 -9.14 2.71 23.62
CA GLU A 153 -9.62 3.69 24.59
C GLU A 153 -11.14 3.66 24.66
N VAL A 154 -11.69 3.31 25.82
CA VAL A 154 -13.14 3.19 26.05
C VAL A 154 -13.58 4.12 27.17
N LEU A 155 -14.71 4.81 26.96
CA LEU A 155 -15.31 5.68 27.96
C LEU A 155 -16.19 4.86 28.91
N ARG A 156 -15.70 4.62 30.13
CA ARG A 156 -16.48 4.01 31.22
C ARG A 156 -16.98 5.08 32.19
N GLY A 157 -18.26 5.42 32.05
CA GLY A 157 -18.88 6.49 32.83
C GLY A 157 -18.32 7.86 32.46
N ALA A 158 -17.40 8.40 33.26
CA ALA A 158 -16.77 9.71 33.03
C ALA A 158 -15.24 9.64 32.85
N THR A 159 -14.67 8.43 32.78
CA THR A 159 -13.24 8.19 32.66
C THR A 159 -12.93 7.41 31.39
N LEU A 160 -11.85 7.79 30.70
CA LEU A 160 -11.27 6.98 29.63
C LEU A 160 -10.39 5.91 30.27
N GLU A 161 -10.66 4.65 29.95
CA GLU A 161 -9.88 3.50 30.38
C GLU A 161 -9.33 2.78 29.15
N ASN A 162 -8.09 2.29 29.25
CA ASN A 162 -7.49 1.47 28.20
C ASN A 162 -7.89 0.02 28.42
N GLU A 163 -8.49 -0.57 27.39
CA GLU A 163 -8.82 -1.98 27.34
C GLU A 163 -7.96 -2.69 26.29
N TYR A 164 -7.50 -3.89 26.64
CA TYR A 164 -6.65 -4.69 25.77
C TYR A 164 -7.45 -5.84 25.17
N ASP A 165 -7.72 -5.77 23.87
CA ASP A 165 -8.38 -6.82 23.09
C ASP A 165 -7.82 -6.84 21.67
N SER A 166 -7.39 -8.01 21.20
CA SER A 166 -6.79 -8.14 19.87
C SER A 166 -7.88 -8.27 18.82
N LEU A 167 -8.08 -7.20 18.04
CA LEU A 167 -9.09 -7.12 16.99
C LEU A 167 -8.44 -6.94 15.62
N GLY A 168 -9.04 -7.57 14.61
CA GLY A 168 -8.50 -7.65 13.26
C GLY A 168 -8.94 -6.49 12.37
N THR A 169 -8.03 -6.02 11.54
CA THR A 169 -8.30 -5.06 10.45
C THR A 169 -7.96 -5.70 9.12
N GLN A 170 -8.90 -5.65 8.18
CA GLN A 170 -8.80 -6.24 6.86
C GLN A 170 -9.15 -5.19 5.80
N VAL A 171 -8.29 -5.03 4.80
CA VAL A 171 -8.56 -4.14 3.65
C VAL A 171 -8.38 -4.93 2.37
N TYR A 172 -9.38 -4.91 1.51
CA TYR A 172 -9.31 -5.49 0.17
C TYR A 172 -9.35 -4.41 -0.88
N GLY A 173 -8.61 -4.61 -1.96
CA GLY A 173 -8.48 -3.68 -3.06
C GLY A 173 -8.54 -4.39 -4.40
N ALA A 174 -9.16 -3.74 -5.38
CA ALA A 174 -9.06 -4.14 -6.78
C ALA A 174 -8.74 -2.92 -7.63
N ASP A 175 -7.82 -3.07 -8.56
CA ASP A 175 -7.36 -1.99 -9.42
C ASP A 175 -7.37 -2.40 -10.89
N LEU A 176 -7.67 -1.43 -11.75
CA LEU A 176 -7.70 -1.57 -13.20
C LEU A 176 -7.10 -0.32 -13.82
N SER A 177 -6.08 -0.51 -14.65
CA SER A 177 -5.49 0.55 -15.47
C SER A 177 -5.54 0.17 -16.94
N PHE A 178 -6.04 1.08 -17.76
CA PHE A 178 -6.12 0.95 -19.21
C PHE A 178 -5.44 2.15 -19.84
N LEU A 179 -4.45 1.92 -20.68
CA LEU A 179 -3.86 2.96 -21.52
C LEU A 179 -4.04 2.62 -22.98
N TRP A 180 -4.49 3.61 -23.72
CA TRP A 180 -4.42 3.64 -25.17
C TRP A 180 -3.48 4.76 -25.60
N GLU A 181 -2.39 4.38 -26.26
CA GLU A 181 -1.38 5.28 -26.78
C GLU A 181 -0.90 4.76 -28.15
N PRO A 182 -1.31 5.38 -29.27
CA PRO A 182 -0.88 4.96 -30.60
C PRO A 182 0.62 5.16 -30.77
N ALA A 183 1.34 4.09 -31.11
CA ALA A 183 2.81 4.11 -31.16
C ALA A 183 3.39 5.17 -32.13
N ASP A 184 2.65 5.51 -33.19
CA ASP A 184 3.09 6.48 -34.19
C ASP A 184 2.63 7.92 -33.89
N LYS A 185 1.81 8.14 -32.84
CA LYS A 185 1.26 9.45 -32.44
C LYS A 185 1.19 9.67 -30.92
N ALA A 186 2.01 8.95 -30.15
CA ALA A 186 2.00 8.97 -28.68
C ALA A 186 2.05 10.39 -28.08
N LEU A 187 2.84 11.28 -28.68
CA LEU A 187 2.98 12.68 -28.24
C LEU A 187 1.70 13.52 -28.35
N TYR A 188 0.72 13.10 -29.15
CA TYR A 188 -0.46 13.93 -29.49
C TYR A 188 -1.79 13.29 -29.10
N ARG A 189 -1.82 11.98 -28.86
CA ARG A 189 -3.04 11.24 -28.55
C ARG A 189 -2.72 10.13 -27.56
N ASN A 190 -3.22 10.27 -26.35
CA ASN A 190 -3.27 9.20 -25.37
C ASN A 190 -4.57 9.29 -24.58
N VAL A 191 -5.01 8.15 -24.05
CA VAL A 191 -6.10 8.06 -23.08
C VAL A 191 -5.67 7.08 -22.01
N GLU A 192 -5.56 7.57 -20.78
CA GLU A 192 -5.36 6.74 -19.60
C GLU A 192 -6.64 6.73 -18.77
N TRP A 193 -7.07 5.53 -18.37
CA TRP A 193 -8.14 5.33 -17.41
C TRP A 193 -7.62 4.41 -16.30
N ARG A 194 -7.63 4.93 -15.08
CA ARG A 194 -7.37 4.17 -13.85
C ARG A 194 -8.59 4.17 -12.94
N SER A 195 -8.88 3.03 -12.33
CA SER A 195 -9.90 2.88 -11.30
C SER A 195 -9.41 1.94 -10.20
N GLU A 196 -9.66 2.30 -8.95
CA GLU A 196 -9.40 1.47 -7.78
C GLU A 196 -10.66 1.41 -6.93
N VAL A 197 -10.91 0.25 -6.33
CA VAL A 197 -12.02 0.02 -5.39
C VAL A 197 -11.46 -0.59 -4.14
N TYR A 198 -11.96 -0.12 -2.99
CA TYR A 198 -11.49 -0.53 -1.68
C TYR A 198 -12.64 -0.99 -0.79
N LEU A 199 -12.36 -1.99 0.04
CA LEU A 199 -13.28 -2.51 1.06
C LEU A 199 -12.52 -2.65 2.37
N LEU A 200 -12.92 -1.89 3.39
CA LEU A 200 -12.41 -1.96 4.75
C LEU A 200 -13.40 -2.72 5.62
N ASN A 201 -12.87 -3.68 6.37
CA ASN A 201 -13.56 -4.38 7.43
C ASN A 201 -12.66 -4.36 8.67
N ARG A 202 -13.04 -3.60 9.68
CA ARG A 202 -12.26 -3.41 10.90
C ARG A 202 -13.12 -3.70 12.13
N ASP A 203 -12.69 -4.68 12.91
CA ASP A 203 -13.26 -4.94 14.23
C ASP A 203 -12.72 -3.89 15.22
N ILE A 204 -13.62 -3.28 15.98
CA ILE A 204 -13.29 -2.27 16.99
C ILE A 204 -13.92 -2.59 18.33
N LEU A 205 -13.34 -2.05 19.40
CA LEU A 205 -14.05 -1.89 20.66
C LEU A 205 -14.71 -0.51 20.65
N ALA A 206 -16.02 -0.49 20.81
CA ALA A 206 -16.80 0.73 20.71
C ALA A 206 -16.39 1.71 21.82
N PRO A 207 -16.05 2.98 21.50
CA PRO A 207 -15.60 3.95 22.49
C PRO A 207 -16.62 4.26 23.60
N ASP A 208 -17.88 3.89 23.43
CA ASP A 208 -18.99 4.11 24.37
C ASP A 208 -19.24 2.94 25.33
N ASP A 209 -18.31 1.98 25.42
CA ASP A 209 -18.39 0.76 26.25
C ASP A 209 -19.55 -0.16 25.86
N SER A 210 -20.12 -0.01 24.65
CA SER A 210 -21.16 -0.92 24.14
C SER A 210 -20.63 -2.30 23.75
N GLY A 211 -19.30 -2.48 23.75
CA GLY A 211 -18.61 -3.73 23.48
C GLY A 211 -17.97 -3.75 22.08
N ARG A 212 -17.88 -4.94 21.47
CA ARG A 212 -17.29 -5.10 20.13
C ARG A 212 -18.26 -4.61 19.05
N ASP A 213 -17.73 -3.84 18.10
CA ASP A 213 -18.44 -3.36 16.92
C ASP A 213 -17.56 -3.54 15.66
N ASN A 214 -18.13 -3.29 14.49
CA ASN A 214 -17.48 -3.48 13.20
C ASN A 214 -17.62 -2.24 12.32
N LEU A 215 -16.47 -1.64 11.95
CA LEU A 215 -16.40 -0.54 11.00
C LEU A 215 -16.22 -1.06 9.58
N GLN A 216 -17.21 -0.80 8.75
CA GLN A 216 -17.17 -1.10 7.31
C GLN A 216 -17.12 0.21 6.51
N ALA A 217 -16.12 0.32 5.65
CA ALA A 217 -16.02 1.43 4.71
C ALA A 217 -15.69 0.91 3.32
N TRP A 218 -16.11 1.64 2.30
CA TRP A 218 -15.83 1.32 0.91
C TRP A 218 -15.71 2.60 0.08
N GLY A 219 -15.01 2.52 -1.05
CA GLY A 219 -14.81 3.66 -1.95
C GLY A 219 -14.10 3.28 -3.23
#